data_AF-A0A7X5Q332-F1
#
_entry.id   AF-A0A7X5Q332-F1
#
_cell.length_a   1.000
_cell.length_b   1.000
_cell.length_c   1.000
_cell.angle_alpha   90.00
_cell.angle_beta   90.00
_cell.angle_gamma   90.00
#
_symmetry.space_group_name_H-M   'P 1'
#
loop_
_entity.id
_entity.type
_entity.pdbx_description
1 polymer ?
#
loop_
_entity_poly.entity_id
_entity_poly.type
_entity_poly.pdbx_seq_one_letter_code
_entity_poly.pdbx_strand_id
1 'polypeptide(L)'
;MMKRYCLFFLLVAGCSSQVSSRTAANQNVLEEVRIALSDVRQAYSEQKMELQLLEEKITKTKATAQPSTKSLEARVYQLEKAQQKIQTDLHQLSSHANQTTTSLVQYRNSISALEKQIGIQAERLNEVVKLKSALNSISKAIGSGKIHKVTSGDSLEKIARHYNTSVDALKQLNGLTTNTIIIGQELKIPE
;
A
#
# COMPACT_ATOMS: atom_id res chain seq x y z
N MET A 1 -12.68 133.45 1.36
CA MET A 1 -13.34 132.29 0.72
C MET A 1 -12.37 131.34 -0.01
N MET A 2 -11.28 131.79 -0.62
CA MET A 2 -10.37 130.92 -1.41
C MET A 2 -9.62 129.81 -0.64
N LYS A 3 -9.25 130.01 0.63
CA LYS A 3 -8.51 129.00 1.41
C LYS A 3 -9.31 127.71 1.70
N ARG A 4 -10.65 127.78 1.77
CA ARG A 4 -11.52 126.60 1.99
C ARG A 4 -11.74 125.78 0.72
N TYR A 5 -11.81 126.41 -0.44
CA TYR A 5 -11.90 125.73 -1.73
C TYR A 5 -10.59 125.00 -2.09
N CYS A 6 -9.44 125.59 -1.79
CA CYS A 6 -8.14 124.95 -2.02
C CYS A 6 -7.95 123.70 -1.14
N LEU A 7 -8.39 123.75 0.13
CA LEU A 7 -8.35 122.58 1.03
C LEU A 7 -9.29 121.46 0.57
N PHE A 8 -10.49 121.80 0.07
CA PHE A 8 -11.45 120.83 -0.45
C PHE A 8 -10.95 120.18 -1.75
N PHE A 9 -10.35 120.96 -2.67
CA PHE A 9 -9.75 120.44 -3.90
C PHE A 9 -8.56 119.52 -3.63
N LEU A 10 -7.70 119.85 -2.68
CA LEU A 10 -6.57 118.99 -2.26
C LEU A 10 -7.06 117.68 -1.59
N LEU A 11 -8.16 117.74 -0.84
CA LEU A 11 -8.72 116.56 -0.16
C LEU A 11 -9.43 115.62 -1.14
N VAL A 12 -10.15 116.17 -2.13
CA VAL A 12 -10.77 115.38 -3.23
C VAL A 12 -9.70 114.81 -4.18
N ALA A 13 -8.67 115.58 -4.52
CA ALA A 13 -7.54 115.10 -5.33
C ALA A 13 -6.73 114.01 -4.59
N GLY A 14 -6.51 114.17 -3.28
CA GLY A 14 -5.88 113.16 -2.42
C GLY A 14 -6.69 111.86 -2.33
N CYS A 15 -8.02 111.96 -2.18
CA CYS A 15 -8.93 110.82 -2.24
C CYS A 15 -8.92 110.14 -3.62
N SER A 16 -8.91 110.90 -4.72
CA SER A 16 -8.88 110.34 -6.08
C SER A 16 -7.57 109.59 -6.37
N SER A 17 -6.44 110.11 -5.88
CA SER A 17 -5.14 109.45 -5.98
C SER A 17 -5.06 108.17 -5.14
N GLN A 18 -5.62 108.18 -3.92
CA GLN A 18 -5.73 107.00 -3.05
C GLN A 18 -6.67 105.93 -3.61
N VAL A 19 -7.76 106.32 -4.30
CA VAL A 19 -8.65 105.38 -4.97
C VAL A 19 -7.94 104.73 -6.15
N SER A 20 -7.29 105.51 -7.03
CA SER A 20 -6.53 104.98 -8.18
C SER A 20 -5.42 104.01 -7.76
N SER A 21 -4.66 104.33 -6.70
CA SER A 21 -3.59 103.45 -6.20
C SER A 21 -4.14 102.17 -5.58
N ARG A 22 -5.29 102.23 -4.88
CA ARG A 22 -5.99 101.05 -4.36
C ARG A 22 -6.57 100.17 -5.47
N THR A 23 -7.13 100.75 -6.53
CA THR A 23 -7.59 99.97 -7.70
C THR A 23 -6.43 99.30 -8.43
N ALA A 24 -5.28 99.96 -8.56
CA ALA A 24 -4.08 99.35 -9.15
C ALA A 24 -3.52 98.22 -8.28
N ALA A 25 -3.47 98.39 -6.96
CA ALA A 25 -3.07 97.33 -6.03
C ALA A 25 -4.04 96.13 -6.09
N ASN A 26 -5.35 96.38 -6.13
CA ASN A 26 -6.35 95.32 -6.29
C ASN A 26 -6.24 94.61 -7.66
N GLN A 27 -5.89 95.31 -8.73
CA GLN A 27 -5.64 94.71 -10.05
C GLN A 27 -4.38 93.84 -10.05
N ASN A 28 -3.30 94.28 -9.40
CA ASN A 28 -2.09 93.45 -9.23
C ASN A 28 -2.39 92.19 -8.43
N VAL A 29 -3.10 92.30 -7.30
CA VAL A 29 -3.49 91.12 -6.49
C VAL A 29 -4.40 90.18 -7.29
N LEU A 30 -5.34 90.71 -8.07
CA LEU A 30 -6.19 89.91 -8.96
C LEU A 30 -5.37 89.17 -10.02
N GLU A 31 -4.35 89.81 -10.58
CA GLU A 31 -3.49 89.20 -11.59
C GLU A 31 -2.57 88.13 -10.99
N GLU A 32 -1.98 88.38 -9.82
CA GLU A 32 -1.22 87.37 -9.07
C GLU A 32 -2.08 86.15 -8.73
N VAL A 33 -3.32 86.37 -8.27
CA VAL A 33 -4.28 85.30 -7.98
C VAL A 33 -4.64 84.53 -9.26
N ARG A 34 -4.78 85.21 -10.40
CA ARG A 34 -5.10 84.58 -11.69
C ARG A 34 -3.94 83.71 -12.19
N ILE A 35 -2.69 84.17 -12.04
CA ILE A 35 -1.49 83.40 -12.34
C ILE A 35 -1.42 82.16 -11.44
N ALA A 36 -1.55 82.34 -10.12
CA ALA A 36 -1.54 81.22 -9.18
C ALA A 36 -2.65 80.19 -9.45
N LEU A 37 -3.85 80.63 -9.82
CA LEU A 37 -4.95 79.76 -10.25
C LEU A 37 -4.62 78.99 -11.53
N SER A 38 -3.94 79.63 -12.49
CA SER A 38 -3.48 78.99 -13.72
C SER A 38 -2.46 77.90 -13.41
N ASP A 39 -1.49 78.18 -12.55
CA ASP A 39 -0.44 77.23 -12.15
C ASP A 39 -1.04 76.01 -11.44
N VAL A 40 -1.97 76.25 -10.50
CA VAL A 40 -2.70 75.17 -9.81
C VAL A 40 -3.52 74.33 -10.79
N ARG A 41 -4.17 74.97 -11.76
CA ARG A 41 -4.96 74.27 -12.78
C ARG A 41 -4.09 73.40 -13.68
N GLN A 42 -2.90 73.89 -14.03
CA GLN A 42 -1.93 73.15 -14.82
C GLN A 42 -1.36 71.96 -14.04
N ALA A 43 -0.91 72.17 -12.80
CA ALA A 43 -0.44 71.09 -11.93
C ALA A 43 -1.51 70.02 -11.70
N TYR A 44 -2.78 70.42 -11.52
CA TYR A 44 -3.90 69.48 -11.41
C TYR A 44 -4.10 68.68 -12.70
N SER A 45 -3.96 69.30 -13.88
CA SER A 45 -4.08 68.62 -15.17
C SER A 45 -2.96 67.61 -15.41
N GLU A 46 -1.73 67.93 -14.99
CA GLU A 46 -0.57 67.04 -15.06
C GLU A 46 -0.74 65.83 -14.14
N GLN A 47 -1.11 66.05 -12.87
CA GLN A 47 -1.38 64.97 -11.92
C GLN A 47 -2.55 64.09 -12.37
N LYS A 48 -3.61 64.69 -12.91
CA LYS A 48 -4.73 63.93 -13.48
C LYS A 48 -4.29 63.05 -14.64
N MET A 49 -3.37 63.55 -15.46
CA MET A 49 -2.87 62.79 -16.59
C MET A 49 -1.95 61.63 -16.14
N GLU A 50 -1.10 61.88 -15.15
CA GLU A 50 -0.24 60.87 -14.54
C GLU A 50 -1.05 59.76 -13.86
N LEU A 51 -2.14 60.11 -13.16
CA LEU A 51 -3.06 59.15 -12.55
C LEU A 51 -3.69 58.22 -13.58
N GLN A 52 -4.18 58.74 -14.71
CA GLN A 52 -4.76 57.88 -15.77
C GLN A 52 -3.71 56.93 -16.37
N LEU A 53 -2.47 57.41 -16.57
CA LEU A 53 -1.38 56.55 -17.05
C LEU A 53 -1.06 55.44 -16.03
N LEU A 54 -1.09 55.77 -14.74
CA LEU A 54 -0.86 54.81 -13.67
C LEU A 54 -1.98 53.77 -13.61
N GLU A 55 -3.24 54.19 -13.74
CA GLU A 55 -4.41 53.30 -13.80
C GLU A 55 -4.32 52.33 -15.00
N GLU A 56 -3.91 52.84 -16.17
CA GLU A 56 -3.69 52.04 -17.37
C GLU A 56 -2.55 51.02 -17.17
N LYS A 57 -1.43 51.43 -16.56
CA LYS A 57 -0.33 50.52 -16.21
C LYS A 57 -0.79 49.43 -15.25
N ILE A 58 -1.57 49.78 -14.22
CA ILE A 58 -2.12 48.82 -13.27
C ILE A 58 -3.03 47.82 -13.97
N THR A 59 -3.92 48.27 -14.86
CA THR A 59 -4.82 47.37 -15.61
C THR A 59 -4.07 46.45 -16.55
N LYS A 60 -3.08 46.95 -17.30
CA LYS A 60 -2.21 46.12 -18.15
C LYS A 60 -1.43 45.08 -17.34
N THR A 61 -0.91 45.47 -16.17
CA THR A 61 -0.18 44.55 -15.28
C THR A 61 -1.10 43.47 -14.72
N LYS A 62 -2.32 43.83 -14.31
CA LYS A 62 -3.35 42.85 -13.90
C LYS A 62 -3.70 41.90 -15.04
N ALA A 63 -3.93 42.41 -16.25
CA ALA A 63 -4.32 41.62 -17.41
C ALA A 63 -3.23 40.61 -17.83
N THR A 64 -1.95 40.94 -17.64
CA THR A 64 -0.83 40.04 -17.94
C THR A 64 -0.59 39.00 -16.84
N ALA A 65 -0.88 39.32 -15.57
CA ALA A 65 -0.76 38.37 -14.45
C ALA A 65 -1.95 37.40 -14.33
N GLN A 66 -3.17 37.81 -14.70
CA GLN A 66 -4.39 37.00 -14.53
C GLN A 66 -4.39 35.63 -15.25
N PRO A 67 -3.83 35.50 -16.47
CA PRO A 67 -3.74 34.21 -17.14
C PRO A 67 -2.78 33.24 -16.44
N SER A 68 -1.67 33.74 -15.90
CA SER A 68 -0.68 32.90 -15.21
C SER A 68 -1.21 32.43 -13.85
N THR A 69 -1.94 33.27 -13.11
CA THR A 69 -2.58 32.87 -11.85
C THR A 69 -3.64 31.80 -12.08
N LYS A 70 -4.53 31.96 -13.08
CA LYS A 70 -5.52 30.93 -13.43
C LYS A 70 -4.89 29.60 -13.86
N SER A 71 -3.79 29.67 -14.62
CA SER A 71 -3.04 28.47 -15.03
C SER A 71 -2.39 27.77 -13.82
N LEU A 72 -1.84 28.53 -12.87
CA LEU A 72 -1.30 28.01 -11.62
C LEU A 72 -2.38 27.35 -10.75
N GLU A 73 -3.54 27.99 -10.59
CA GLU A 73 -4.69 27.44 -9.86
C GLU A 73 -5.14 26.10 -10.45
N ALA A 74 -5.25 26.01 -11.78
CA ALA A 74 -5.59 24.75 -12.46
C ALA A 74 -4.55 23.66 -12.18
N ARG A 75 -3.26 23.99 -12.18
CA ARG A 75 -2.19 23.03 -11.86
C ARG A 75 -2.23 22.58 -10.40
N VAL A 76 -2.47 23.49 -9.46
CA VAL A 76 -2.61 23.16 -8.03
C VAL A 76 -3.77 22.20 -7.84
N TYR A 77 -4.92 22.47 -8.45
CA TYR A 77 -6.07 21.57 -8.38
C TYR A 77 -5.76 20.15 -8.91
N GLN A 78 -5.05 20.03 -10.04
CA GLN A 78 -4.65 18.71 -10.55
C GLN A 78 -3.66 18.00 -9.64
N LEU A 79 -2.73 18.75 -9.02
CA LEU A 79 -1.77 18.19 -8.06
C LEU A 79 -2.45 17.68 -6.80
N GLU A 80 -3.40 18.43 -6.24
CA GLU A 80 -4.18 18.00 -5.07
C GLU A 80 -4.97 16.72 -5.36
N LYS A 81 -5.61 16.65 -6.54
CA LYS A 81 -6.31 15.45 -6.99
C LYS A 81 -5.37 14.25 -7.13
N ALA A 82 -4.17 14.47 -7.69
CA ALA A 82 -3.15 13.43 -7.83
C ALA A 82 -2.65 12.96 -6.45
N GLN A 83 -2.40 13.88 -5.52
CA GLN A 83 -2.00 13.56 -4.15
C GLN A 83 -3.07 12.75 -3.41
N GLN A 84 -4.35 13.12 -3.54
CA GLN A 84 -5.45 12.37 -2.94
C GLN A 84 -5.53 10.94 -3.50
N LYS A 85 -5.32 10.78 -4.81
CA LYS A 85 -5.26 9.45 -5.43
C LYS A 85 -4.09 8.63 -4.88
N ILE A 86 -2.89 9.20 -4.83
CA ILE A 86 -1.69 8.53 -4.28
C ILE A 86 -1.93 8.10 -2.84
N GLN A 87 -2.55 8.94 -2.01
CA GLN A 87 -2.85 8.64 -0.62
C GLN A 87 -3.85 7.48 -0.49
N THR A 88 -4.83 7.42 -1.38
CA THR A 88 -5.80 6.31 -1.43
C THR A 88 -5.12 5.00 -1.84
N ASP A 89 -4.28 5.05 -2.89
CA ASP A 89 -3.53 3.90 -3.38
C ASP A 89 -2.57 3.37 -2.28
N LEU A 90 -1.92 4.25 -1.52
CA LEU A 90 -1.08 3.89 -0.37
C LEU A 90 -1.86 3.19 0.73
N HIS A 91 -3.07 3.66 1.06
CA HIS A 91 -3.91 3.02 2.05
C HIS A 91 -4.32 1.60 1.61
N GLN A 92 -4.68 1.43 0.34
CA GLN A 92 -5.01 0.11 -0.22
C GLN A 92 -3.81 -0.83 -0.19
N LEU A 93 -2.63 -0.35 -0.55
CA LEU A 93 -1.40 -1.14 -0.51
C LEU A 93 -1.06 -1.59 0.91
N SER A 94 -1.20 -0.70 1.89
CA SER A 94 -1.02 -1.04 3.32
C SER A 94 -2.01 -2.11 3.79
N SER A 95 -3.28 -1.98 3.43
CA SER A 95 -4.29 -3.00 3.73
C SER A 95 -3.93 -4.36 3.13
N HIS A 96 -3.52 -4.39 1.86
CA HIS A 96 -3.12 -5.61 1.17
C HIS A 96 -1.86 -6.25 1.78
N ALA A 97 -0.88 -5.43 2.18
CA ALA A 97 0.32 -5.89 2.87
C ALA A 97 -0.02 -6.54 4.23
N ASN A 98 -0.95 -5.96 4.98
CA ASN A 98 -1.41 -6.54 6.25
C ASN A 98 -2.14 -7.87 6.03
N GLN A 99 -3.05 -7.95 5.05
CA GLN A 99 -3.73 -9.20 4.68
C GLN A 99 -2.76 -10.30 4.25
N THR A 100 -1.75 -9.94 3.45
CA THR A 100 -0.69 -10.85 3.03
C THR A 100 0.10 -11.37 4.23
N THR A 101 0.46 -10.47 5.16
CA THR A 101 1.15 -10.83 6.41
C THR A 101 0.33 -11.80 7.25
N THR A 102 -0.97 -11.57 7.41
CA THR A 102 -1.88 -12.48 8.12
C THR A 102 -1.92 -13.86 7.44
N SER A 103 -2.04 -13.89 6.12
CA SER A 103 -2.08 -15.14 5.35
C SER A 103 -0.77 -15.93 5.51
N LEU A 104 0.38 -15.27 5.48
CA LEU A 104 1.68 -15.90 5.71
C LEU A 104 1.80 -16.50 7.12
N VAL A 105 1.32 -15.80 8.15
CA VAL A 105 1.29 -16.33 9.52
C VAL A 105 0.39 -17.56 9.61
N GLN A 106 -0.77 -17.55 8.96
CA GLN A 106 -1.67 -18.71 8.91
C GLN A 106 -1.03 -19.91 8.21
N TYR A 107 -0.36 -19.70 7.08
CA TYR A 107 0.38 -20.76 6.40
C TYR A 107 1.52 -21.30 7.27
N ARG A 108 2.29 -20.44 7.93
CA ARG A 108 3.34 -20.85 8.88
C ARG A 108 2.80 -21.75 9.99
N ASN A 109 1.66 -21.40 10.57
CA ASN A 109 1.03 -22.20 11.62
C ASN A 109 0.56 -23.55 11.08
N SER A 110 0.00 -23.58 9.87
CA SER A 110 -0.43 -24.82 9.21
C SER A 110 0.75 -25.74 8.92
N ILE A 111 1.88 -25.19 8.46
CA ILE A 111 3.12 -25.94 8.25
C ILE A 111 3.61 -26.54 9.57
N SER A 112 3.66 -25.76 10.66
CA SER A 112 4.07 -26.26 11.97
C SER A 112 3.18 -27.40 12.48
N ALA A 113 1.87 -27.33 12.25
CA ALA A 113 0.94 -28.40 12.58
C ALA A 113 1.21 -29.68 11.76
N LEU A 114 1.47 -29.54 10.46
CA LEU A 114 1.82 -30.66 9.57
C LEU A 114 3.15 -31.31 9.98
N GLU A 115 4.17 -30.51 10.30
CA GLU A 115 5.46 -31.02 10.80
C GLU A 115 5.29 -31.88 12.05
N LYS A 116 4.44 -31.46 12.99
CA LYS A 116 4.10 -32.25 14.19
C LYS A 116 3.41 -33.56 13.83
N GLN A 117 2.46 -33.53 12.89
CA GLN A 117 1.77 -34.75 12.44
C GLN A 117 2.73 -35.74 11.79
N ILE A 118 3.66 -35.26 10.96
CA ILE A 118 4.70 -36.09 10.33
C ILE A 118 5.56 -36.77 11.40
N GLY A 119 5.97 -36.05 12.45
CA GLY A 119 6.73 -36.64 13.57
C GLY A 119 5.97 -37.77 14.27
N ILE A 120 4.68 -37.58 14.55
CA ILE A 120 3.83 -38.63 15.14
C ILE A 120 3.70 -39.84 14.19
N GLN A 121 3.53 -39.59 12.90
CA GLN A 121 3.43 -40.67 11.90
C GLN A 121 4.72 -41.46 11.78
N ALA A 122 5.88 -40.81 11.88
CA ALA A 122 7.18 -41.49 11.89
C ALA A 122 7.31 -42.43 13.09
N GLU A 123 6.89 -42.00 14.28
CA GLU A 123 6.91 -42.86 15.47
C GLU A 123 5.96 -44.06 15.33
N ARG A 124 4.76 -43.83 14.80
CA ARG A 124 3.81 -44.91 14.49
C ARG A 124 4.36 -45.89 13.45
N LEU A 125 5.14 -45.41 12.49
CA LEU A 125 5.77 -46.26 11.49
C LEU A 125 6.82 -47.18 12.14
N ASN A 126 7.62 -46.65 13.07
CA ASN A 126 8.59 -47.45 13.83
C ASN A 126 7.90 -48.59 14.60
N GLU A 127 6.76 -48.30 15.24
CA GLU A 127 5.92 -49.32 15.90
C GLU A 127 5.46 -50.42 14.92
N VAL A 128 4.93 -50.04 13.76
CA VAL A 128 4.49 -51.00 12.72
C VAL A 128 5.64 -51.88 12.24
N VAL A 129 6.84 -51.32 12.06
CA VAL A 129 8.02 -52.08 11.65
C VAL A 129 8.41 -53.12 12.71
N LYS A 130 8.35 -52.77 14.00
CA LYS A 130 8.59 -53.73 15.11
C LYS A 130 7.54 -54.85 15.11
N LEU A 131 6.27 -54.51 14.91
CA LEU A 131 5.20 -55.51 14.83
C LEU A 131 5.40 -56.46 13.65
N LYS A 132 5.87 -55.94 12.50
CA LYS A 132 6.19 -56.77 11.33
C LYS A 132 7.34 -57.74 11.59
N SER A 133 8.40 -57.31 12.26
CA SER A 133 9.51 -58.22 12.60
C SER A 133 9.08 -59.29 13.62
N ALA A 134 8.27 -58.92 14.62
CA ALA A 134 7.67 -59.87 15.53
C ALA A 134 6.78 -60.89 14.81
N LEU A 135 5.94 -60.43 13.87
CA LEU A 135 5.10 -61.30 13.04
C LEU A 135 5.94 -62.27 12.21
N ASN A 136 7.05 -61.81 11.62
CA ASN A 136 7.95 -62.69 10.87
C ASN A 136 8.54 -63.78 11.77
N SER A 137 8.97 -63.43 12.99
CA SER A 137 9.47 -64.41 13.96
C SER A 137 8.40 -65.41 14.37
N ILE A 138 7.17 -64.96 14.60
CA ILE A 138 6.02 -65.83 14.90
C ILE A 138 5.71 -66.74 13.70
N SER A 139 5.67 -66.20 12.49
CA SER A 139 5.44 -66.99 11.27
C SER A 139 6.52 -68.03 11.04
N LYS A 140 7.77 -67.72 11.40
CA LYS A 140 8.89 -68.66 11.35
C LYS A 140 8.76 -69.74 12.42
N ALA A 141 8.32 -69.40 13.64
CA ALA A 141 8.07 -70.35 14.71
C ALA A 141 6.87 -71.27 14.42
N ILE A 142 5.81 -70.76 13.79
CA ILE A 142 4.65 -71.56 13.36
C ILE A 142 5.00 -72.39 12.11
N GLY A 143 5.81 -71.84 11.21
CA GLY A 143 6.24 -72.47 9.96
C GLY A 143 7.46 -73.38 10.11
N SER A 144 8.11 -73.44 11.27
CA SER A 144 9.25 -74.33 11.55
C SER A 144 8.84 -75.76 11.88
N GLY A 145 7.64 -76.19 11.46
CA GLY A 145 7.31 -77.61 11.42
C GLY A 145 8.40 -78.34 10.65
N LYS A 146 8.97 -79.38 11.26
CA LYS A 146 10.08 -80.15 10.68
C LYS A 146 9.67 -80.66 9.30
N ILE A 147 10.44 -80.37 8.25
CA ILE A 147 10.15 -80.86 6.90
C ILE A 147 10.98 -82.13 6.66
N HIS A 148 10.31 -83.20 6.24
CA HIS A 148 10.94 -84.42 5.79
C HIS A 148 10.83 -84.52 4.27
N LYS A 149 11.97 -84.59 3.58
CA LYS A 149 12.02 -84.83 2.14
C LYS A 149 12.01 -86.33 1.87
N VAL A 150 10.97 -86.81 1.21
CA VAL A 150 10.76 -88.22 0.90
C VAL A 150 11.89 -88.73 0.01
N THR A 151 12.54 -89.82 0.43
CA THR A 151 13.62 -90.50 -0.29
C THR A 151 13.17 -91.88 -0.76
N SER A 152 14.01 -92.52 -1.59
CA SER A 152 13.70 -93.87 -2.09
C SER A 152 13.61 -94.87 -0.93
N GLY A 153 12.45 -95.54 -0.82
CA GLY A 153 12.18 -96.52 0.23
C GLY A 153 11.34 -96.02 1.40
N ASP A 154 11.02 -94.72 1.41
CA ASP A 154 10.10 -94.13 2.38
C ASP A 154 8.64 -94.50 2.10
N SER A 155 7.86 -94.57 3.18
CA SER A 155 6.40 -94.74 3.16
C SER A 155 5.83 -93.93 4.31
N LEU A 156 4.58 -93.48 4.22
CA LEU A 156 3.96 -92.69 5.29
C LEU A 156 4.03 -93.37 6.65
N GLU A 157 3.93 -94.70 6.69
CA GLU A 157 4.02 -95.49 7.93
C GLU A 157 5.43 -95.48 8.54
N LYS A 158 6.48 -95.59 7.72
CA LYS A 158 7.86 -95.51 8.20
C LYS A 158 8.18 -94.10 8.70
N ILE A 159 7.74 -93.08 7.96
CA ILE A 159 7.94 -91.67 8.32
C ILE A 159 7.19 -91.35 9.62
N ALA A 160 5.93 -91.76 9.71
CA ALA A 160 5.10 -91.53 10.90
C ALA A 160 5.71 -92.20 12.15
N ARG A 161 6.17 -93.44 12.04
CA ARG A 161 6.88 -94.13 13.15
C ARG A 161 8.20 -93.44 13.51
N HIS A 162 8.98 -93.01 12.53
CA HIS A 162 10.26 -92.36 12.77
C HIS A 162 10.10 -91.04 13.53
N TYR A 163 9.03 -90.29 13.26
CA TYR A 163 8.71 -89.04 13.94
C TYR A 163 7.69 -89.18 15.08
N ASN A 164 7.38 -90.42 15.50
CA ASN A 164 6.43 -90.70 16.57
C ASN A 164 5.05 -90.02 16.40
N THR A 165 4.53 -90.01 15.18
CA THR A 165 3.20 -89.47 14.83
C THR A 165 2.33 -90.55 14.17
N SER A 166 1.09 -90.23 13.82
CA SER A 166 0.19 -91.13 13.09
C SER A 166 0.16 -90.82 11.60
N VAL A 167 -0.15 -91.83 10.79
CA VAL A 167 -0.31 -91.66 9.33
C VAL A 167 -1.44 -90.65 9.05
N ASP A 168 -2.54 -90.71 9.81
CA ASP A 168 -3.67 -89.81 9.61
C ASP A 168 -3.33 -88.36 9.97
N ALA A 169 -2.60 -88.13 11.07
CA ALA A 169 -2.13 -86.80 11.43
C ALA A 169 -1.16 -86.24 10.38
N LEU A 170 -0.26 -87.07 9.86
CA LEU A 170 0.68 -86.69 8.81
C LEU A 170 -0.04 -86.37 7.49
N LYS A 171 -1.07 -87.15 7.13
CA LYS A 171 -1.91 -86.92 5.95
C LYS A 171 -2.72 -85.63 6.08
N GLN A 172 -3.36 -85.42 7.22
CA GLN A 172 -4.16 -84.23 7.49
C GLN A 172 -3.31 -82.96 7.42
N LEU A 173 -2.11 -82.97 8.03
CA LEU A 173 -1.19 -81.82 8.03
C LEU A 173 -0.69 -81.45 6.62
N ASN A 174 -0.56 -82.44 5.73
CA ASN A 174 -0.05 -82.26 4.37
C ASN A 174 -1.13 -82.29 3.28
N GLY A 175 -2.42 -82.35 3.66
CA GLY A 175 -3.53 -82.39 2.71
C GLY A 175 -3.57 -83.65 1.83
N LEU A 176 -2.99 -84.77 2.29
CA LEU A 176 -2.94 -86.03 1.54
C LEU A 176 -4.23 -86.83 1.75
N THR A 177 -4.90 -87.20 0.67
CA THR A 177 -6.09 -88.07 0.72
C THR A 177 -5.73 -89.56 0.70
N THR A 178 -4.60 -89.91 0.09
CA THR A 178 -4.12 -91.29 -0.06
C THR A 178 -2.78 -91.50 0.66
N ASN A 179 -2.31 -92.76 0.71
CA ASN A 179 -1.03 -93.09 1.32
C ASN A 179 0.16 -93.00 0.33
N THR A 180 -0.10 -92.47 -0.88
CA THR A 180 0.91 -92.37 -1.93
C THR A 180 1.75 -91.11 -1.75
N ILE A 181 3.07 -91.27 -1.75
CA ILE A 181 4.06 -90.18 -1.65
C ILE A 181 5.09 -90.32 -2.77
N ILE A 182 5.62 -89.19 -3.23
CA ILE A 182 6.55 -89.13 -4.36
C ILE A 182 7.95 -88.82 -3.84
N ILE A 183 8.97 -89.48 -4.41
CA ILE A 183 10.37 -89.20 -4.07
C ILE A 183 10.68 -87.73 -4.40
N GLY A 184 11.27 -87.03 -3.43
CA GLY A 184 11.54 -85.60 -3.49
C GLY A 184 10.42 -84.71 -2.93
N GLN A 185 9.25 -85.27 -2.60
CA GLN A 185 8.17 -84.54 -1.95
C GLN A 185 8.57 -84.11 -0.54
N GLU A 186 8.24 -82.88 -0.17
CA GLU A 186 8.46 -82.35 1.18
C GLU A 186 7.18 -82.50 2.01
N LEU A 187 7.28 -83.22 3.12
CA LEU A 187 6.20 -83.43 4.08
C LEU A 187 6.47 -82.64 5.36
N LYS A 188 5.50 -81.82 5.76
CA LYS A 188 5.44 -81.18 7.08
C LYS A 188 5.21 -82.26 8.12
N ILE A 189 6.09 -82.34 9.10
CA ILE A 189 5.98 -83.27 10.22
C ILE A 189 5.30 -82.52 11.38
N PRO A 190 4.24 -83.08 11.99
CA PRO A 190 3.65 -82.52 13.21
C PRO A 190 4.70 -82.50 14.33
N GLU A 191 4.77 -81.43 15.12
CA GLU A 191 5.56 -81.44 16.36
C GLU A 191 4.98 -82.40 17.41
#